data_AF-A0A7J8X8T3-F1
#
_entry.id   AF-A0A7J8X8T3-F1
#
_cell.length_a   1.000
_cell.length_b   1.000
_cell.length_c   1.000
_cell.angle_alpha   90.00
_cell.angle_beta   90.00
_cell.angle_gamma   90.00
#
_symmetry.space_group_name_H-M   'P 1'
#
loop_
_entity.id
_entity.type
_entity.pdbx_description
1 polymer ?
#
loop_
_entity_poly.entity_id
_entity_poly.type
_entity_poly.pdbx_seq_one_letter_code
_entity_poly.pdbx_strand_id
1 'polypeptide(L)'
;MALETWLIKLKKTISNTLDTARSSNHKANVGVLSFEIAGLMSKLLQLWNCLSDKTIIRLRDESLSLEGVHKIVSNDESFLLGLACAEMAENIRVVAKSISRISKRCQDSDLQGFDRWFDEFANSGHDRHSWVLSSKDMEAKRKKMDKYVTITATLYKEMEELSTIENCLRKCKEYKPSSIKEQKIDDLQTKLFWQRQEVKYLKERCLWNKSFDMVVSILVRSIFTILARLKLVFFGFEFGYPSCLPRSLSASATVHPTQNPDTFHFVSGPMKTSSKPAVSFFESNSKLLKPPSSTLGAAALALHYANLIIIMEKMIKSPQLVG
;
A
#
# COMPACT_ATOMS: atom_id res chain seq x y z
N MET A 1 43.84 -38.27 15.26
CA MET A 1 44.09 -36.83 15.01
C MET A 1 42.97 -36.11 14.23
N ALA A 2 42.22 -36.74 13.31
CA ALA A 2 41.15 -36.06 12.55
C ALA A 2 39.83 -35.82 13.33
N LEU A 3 39.51 -36.69 14.29
CA LEU A 3 38.30 -36.60 15.11
C LEU A 3 38.33 -35.41 16.08
N GLU A 4 39.49 -35.14 16.67
CA GLU A 4 39.68 -34.01 17.58
C GLU A 4 39.60 -32.66 16.85
N THR A 5 40.10 -32.60 15.62
CA THR A 5 39.98 -31.40 14.78
C THR A 5 38.53 -31.11 14.39
N TRP A 6 37.71 -32.15 14.23
CA TRP A 6 36.29 -32.00 13.96
C TRP A 6 35.50 -31.53 15.19
N LEU A 7 35.78 -32.10 16.37
CA LEU A 7 35.15 -31.68 17.63
C LEU A 7 35.52 -30.25 18.02
N ILE A 8 36.75 -29.82 17.78
CA ILE A 8 37.19 -28.44 18.03
C ILE A 8 36.48 -27.46 17.08
N LYS A 9 36.31 -27.84 15.79
CA LYS A 9 35.53 -27.05 14.83
C LYS A 9 34.04 -26.98 15.19
N LEU A 10 33.46 -28.08 15.68
CA LEU A 10 32.07 -28.12 16.12
C LEU A 10 31.88 -27.24 17.37
N LYS A 11 32.77 -27.36 18.35
CA LYS A 11 32.75 -26.55 19.58
C LYS A 11 32.91 -25.06 19.28
N LYS A 12 33.79 -24.69 18.35
CA LYS A 12 33.99 -23.29 17.92
C LYS A 12 32.75 -22.74 17.19
N THR A 13 32.10 -23.56 16.38
CA THR A 13 30.84 -23.19 15.71
C THR A 13 29.71 -22.99 16.72
N ILE A 14 29.61 -23.84 17.74
CA ILE A 14 28.59 -23.75 18.81
C ILE A 14 28.87 -22.54 19.74
N SER A 15 30.12 -22.25 20.05
CA SER A 15 30.46 -21.07 20.88
C SER A 15 30.15 -19.77 20.13
N ASN A 16 30.45 -19.71 18.83
CA ASN A 16 30.13 -18.53 18.01
C ASN A 16 28.61 -18.32 17.85
N THR A 17 27.81 -19.39 17.75
CA THR A 17 26.34 -19.25 17.73
C THR A 17 25.77 -18.84 19.10
N LEU A 18 26.39 -19.29 20.20
CA LEU A 18 25.99 -18.91 21.56
C LEU A 18 26.34 -17.45 21.90
N ASP A 19 27.49 -16.95 21.44
CA ASP A 19 27.88 -15.55 21.62
C ASP A 19 27.07 -14.59 20.73
N THR A 20 26.65 -15.05 19.54
CA THR A 20 25.66 -14.32 18.71
C THR A 20 24.30 -14.22 19.41
N ALA A 21 23.94 -15.17 20.27
CA ALA A 21 22.69 -15.15 21.04
C ALA A 21 22.74 -14.23 22.27
N ARG A 22 23.93 -13.81 22.75
CA ARG A 22 24.07 -12.94 23.94
C ARG A 22 24.09 -11.45 23.65
N SER A 23 24.03 -11.04 22.39
CA SER A 23 23.97 -9.63 21.95
C SER A 23 22.66 -9.24 21.25
N SER A 24 21.61 -10.07 21.30
CA SER A 24 20.31 -9.65 20.76
C SER A 24 19.49 -8.94 21.83
N ASN A 25 19.48 -7.60 21.81
CA ASN A 25 18.24 -6.89 22.13
C ASN A 25 17.13 -7.60 21.34
N HIS A 26 16.21 -8.27 22.02
CA HIS A 26 15.18 -9.11 21.38
C HIS A 26 14.41 -8.25 20.38
N LYS A 27 14.73 -8.40 19.09
CA LYS A 27 14.01 -7.72 18.00
C LYS A 27 12.58 -8.23 18.04
N ALA A 28 11.63 -7.33 18.32
CA ALA A 28 10.23 -7.67 18.30
C ALA A 28 9.86 -8.11 16.87
N ASN A 29 9.43 -9.37 16.75
CA ASN A 29 8.92 -9.90 15.49
C ASN A 29 7.48 -9.45 15.29
N VAL A 30 7.07 -9.38 14.03
CA VAL A 30 5.73 -8.94 13.63
C VAL A 30 4.62 -9.83 14.21
N GLY A 31 4.82 -11.15 14.23
CA GLY A 31 3.85 -12.10 14.80
C GLY A 31 2.47 -12.00 14.14
N VAL A 32 1.41 -11.97 14.95
CA VAL A 32 -0.01 -11.93 14.51
C VAL A 32 -0.32 -10.71 13.63
N LEU A 33 0.41 -9.60 13.81
CA LEU A 33 0.25 -8.40 12.97
C LEU A 33 0.64 -8.64 11.50
N SER A 34 1.19 -9.81 11.17
CA SER A 34 1.49 -10.19 9.79
C SER A 34 0.26 -10.09 8.88
N PHE A 35 -0.93 -10.41 9.39
CA PHE A 35 -2.16 -10.39 8.61
C PHE A 35 -2.61 -8.95 8.31
N GLU A 36 -2.57 -8.06 9.31
CA GLU A 36 -2.87 -6.64 9.13
C GLU A 36 -1.88 -6.00 8.15
N ILE A 37 -0.59 -6.28 8.32
CA ILE A 37 0.48 -5.79 7.44
C ILE A 37 0.31 -6.33 6.02
N ALA A 38 -0.07 -7.60 5.84
CA ALA A 38 -0.38 -8.14 4.52
C ALA A 38 -1.56 -7.40 3.88
N GLY A 39 -2.58 -7.05 4.66
CA GLY A 39 -3.66 -6.16 4.22
C GLY A 39 -3.16 -4.79 3.74
N LEU A 40 -2.25 -4.15 4.51
CA LEU A 40 -1.62 -2.89 4.12
C LEU A 40 -0.77 -3.03 2.85
N MET A 41 0.01 -4.09 2.72
CA MET A 41 0.77 -4.38 1.50
C MET A 41 -0.15 -4.53 0.30
N SER A 42 -1.26 -5.25 0.43
CA SER A 42 -2.26 -5.40 -0.64
C SER A 42 -2.87 -4.06 -1.04
N LYS A 43 -3.21 -3.20 -0.06
CA LYS A 43 -3.71 -1.85 -0.35
C LYS A 43 -2.66 -0.98 -1.05
N LEU A 44 -1.38 -1.03 -0.65
CA LEU A 44 -0.29 -0.34 -1.35
C LEU A 44 -0.13 -0.82 -2.80
N LEU A 45 -0.20 -2.14 -3.04
CA LEU A 45 -0.17 -2.72 -4.38
C LEU A 45 -1.33 -2.22 -5.25
N GLN A 46 -2.54 -2.16 -4.67
CA GLN A 46 -3.71 -1.61 -5.35
C GLN A 46 -3.50 -0.13 -5.71
N LEU A 47 -3.10 0.71 -4.75
CA LEU A 47 -2.88 2.14 -5.00
C LEU A 47 -1.84 2.39 -6.10
N TRP A 48 -0.74 1.64 -6.06
CA TRP A 48 0.29 1.72 -7.09
C TRP A 48 -0.21 1.29 -8.48
N ASN A 49 -1.07 0.26 -8.56
CA ASN A 49 -1.73 -0.14 -9.82
C ASN A 49 -2.75 0.90 -10.31
N CYS A 50 -3.49 1.52 -9.40
CA CYS A 50 -4.44 2.60 -9.72
C CYS A 50 -3.74 3.82 -10.32
N LEU A 51 -2.48 4.08 -9.91
CA LEU A 51 -1.65 5.15 -10.44
C LEU A 51 -0.82 4.76 -11.67
N SER A 52 -0.97 3.53 -12.19
CA SER A 52 -0.25 3.11 -13.40
C SER A 52 -0.73 3.89 -14.62
N ASP A 53 0.16 4.11 -15.58
CA ASP A 53 -0.15 4.94 -16.77
C ASP A 53 -1.34 4.38 -17.54
N LYS A 54 -1.45 3.06 -17.64
CA LYS A 54 -2.62 2.39 -18.25
C LYS A 54 -3.92 2.74 -17.52
N THR A 55 -3.94 2.68 -16.19
CA THR A 55 -5.15 2.98 -15.42
C THR A 55 -5.51 4.45 -15.49
N ILE A 56 -4.52 5.34 -15.49
CA ILE A 56 -4.74 6.79 -15.60
C ILE A 56 -5.26 7.19 -16.97
N ILE A 57 -4.73 6.60 -18.05
CA ILE A 57 -5.23 6.80 -19.41
C ILE A 57 -6.69 6.34 -19.48
N ARG A 58 -7.01 5.14 -18.97
CA ARG A 58 -8.39 4.66 -18.94
C ARG A 58 -9.32 5.52 -18.09
N LEU A 59 -8.84 6.05 -16.97
CA LEU A 59 -9.60 6.98 -16.15
C LEU A 59 -9.97 8.22 -16.97
N ARG A 60 -8.99 8.85 -17.61
CA ARG A 60 -9.18 10.08 -18.41
C ARG A 60 -10.05 9.83 -19.65
N ASP A 61 -9.74 8.80 -20.42
CA ASP A 61 -10.32 8.61 -21.75
C ASP A 61 -11.62 7.81 -21.74
N GLU A 62 -11.81 6.88 -20.80
CA GLU A 62 -12.99 6.02 -20.73
C GLU A 62 -13.96 6.43 -19.61
N SER A 63 -13.44 6.77 -18.42
CA SER A 63 -14.30 6.92 -17.23
C SER A 63 -14.80 8.35 -17.04
N LEU A 64 -13.92 9.34 -17.24
CA LEU A 64 -14.28 10.76 -17.09
C LEU A 64 -15.09 11.28 -18.26
N SER A 65 -14.92 10.70 -19.45
CA SER A 65 -15.66 11.02 -20.68
C SER A 65 -17.08 10.44 -20.75
N LEU A 66 -17.49 9.67 -19.72
CA LEU A 66 -18.85 9.13 -19.68
C LEU A 66 -19.86 10.24 -19.47
N GLU A 67 -20.82 10.34 -20.38
CA GLU A 67 -21.93 11.31 -20.31
C GLU A 67 -22.67 11.29 -18.96
N GLY A 68 -22.78 10.10 -18.34
CA GLY A 68 -23.39 9.97 -17.02
C GLY A 68 -22.61 10.69 -15.91
N VAL A 69 -21.28 10.68 -15.97
CA VAL A 69 -20.41 11.38 -15.00
C VAL A 69 -20.52 12.88 -15.19
N HIS A 70 -20.52 13.34 -16.45
CA HIS A 70 -20.71 14.75 -16.79
C HIS A 70 -22.06 15.30 -16.28
N LYS A 71 -23.14 14.55 -16.49
CA LYS A 71 -24.49 14.95 -16.04
C LYS A 71 -24.71 14.87 -14.53
N ILE A 72 -24.13 13.87 -13.86
CA ILE A 72 -24.41 13.62 -12.43
C ILE A 72 -23.46 14.39 -11.52
N VAL A 73 -22.20 14.55 -11.93
CA VAL A 73 -21.14 15.11 -11.08
C VAL A 73 -20.72 16.50 -11.53
N SER A 74 -20.12 16.62 -12.72
CA SER A 74 -19.67 17.91 -13.29
C SER A 74 -19.23 17.75 -14.73
N ASN A 75 -19.47 18.78 -15.56
CA ASN A 75 -18.93 18.86 -16.92
C ASN A 75 -17.45 19.29 -16.95
N ASP A 76 -16.88 19.76 -15.83
CA ASP A 76 -15.48 20.18 -15.75
C ASP A 76 -14.56 18.98 -15.47
N GLU A 77 -13.83 18.54 -16.49
CA GLU A 77 -12.84 17.46 -16.38
C GLU A 77 -11.74 17.75 -15.35
N SER A 78 -11.36 19.02 -15.17
CA SER A 78 -10.34 19.41 -14.18
C SER A 78 -10.85 19.20 -12.76
N PHE A 79 -12.12 19.54 -12.52
CA PHE A 79 -12.80 19.25 -11.26
C PHE A 79 -12.92 17.75 -11.01
N LEU A 80 -13.31 16.95 -12.03
CA LEU A 80 -13.41 15.50 -11.89
C LEU A 80 -12.05 14.83 -11.62
N LEU A 81 -10.99 15.29 -12.30
CA LEU A 81 -9.61 14.85 -12.03
C LEU A 81 -9.15 15.27 -10.63
N GLY A 82 -9.51 16.47 -10.19
CA GLY A 82 -9.27 16.93 -8.82
C GLY A 82 -9.94 16.02 -7.80
N LEU A 83 -11.20 15.62 -8.04
CA LEU A 83 -11.94 14.72 -7.17
C LEU A 83 -11.29 13.32 -7.10
N ALA A 84 -10.88 12.77 -8.24
CA ALA A 84 -10.16 11.50 -8.31
C ALA A 84 -8.80 11.57 -7.59
N CYS A 85 -8.08 12.70 -7.74
CA CYS A 85 -6.83 12.96 -7.02
C CYS A 85 -7.07 12.98 -5.51
N ALA A 86 -8.10 13.70 -5.06
CA ALA A 86 -8.42 13.83 -3.65
C ALA A 86 -8.82 12.49 -3.02
N GLU A 87 -9.60 11.68 -3.73
CA GLU A 87 -9.93 10.31 -3.30
C GLU A 87 -8.67 9.44 -3.16
N MET A 88 -7.75 9.53 -4.12
CA MET A 88 -6.49 8.79 -4.05
C MET A 88 -5.58 9.29 -2.91
N ALA A 89 -5.49 10.61 -2.72
CA ALA A 89 -4.75 11.23 -1.63
C ALA A 89 -5.30 10.79 -0.27
N GLU A 90 -6.63 10.70 -0.13
CA GLU A 90 -7.27 10.24 1.10
C GLU A 90 -7.00 8.76 1.37
N ASN A 91 -7.08 7.90 0.35
CA ASN A 91 -6.70 6.50 0.47
C ASN A 91 -5.23 6.32 0.91
N ILE A 92 -4.31 7.12 0.35
CA ILE A 92 -2.90 7.16 0.76
C ILE A 92 -2.77 7.59 2.23
N ARG A 93 -3.50 8.62 2.65
CA ARG A 93 -3.49 9.14 4.03
C ARG A 93 -3.95 8.09 5.04
N VAL A 94 -5.00 7.33 4.73
CA VAL A 94 -5.50 6.24 5.58
C VAL A 94 -4.43 5.16 5.74
N VAL A 95 -3.78 4.75 4.65
CA VAL A 95 -2.69 3.76 4.70
C VAL A 95 -1.49 4.29 5.50
N ALA A 96 -1.11 5.55 5.29
CA ALA A 96 -0.03 6.19 6.02
C ALA A 96 -0.29 6.21 7.54
N LYS A 97 -1.52 6.54 7.97
CA LYS A 97 -1.90 6.47 9.40
C LYS A 97 -1.74 5.07 9.98
N SER A 98 -2.09 4.02 9.24
CA SER A 98 -1.88 2.65 9.69
C SER A 98 -0.39 2.30 9.78
N ILE A 99 0.42 2.73 8.81
CA ILE A 99 1.88 2.55 8.84
C ILE A 99 2.50 3.28 10.04
N SER A 100 2.06 4.51 10.33
CA SER A 100 2.49 5.32 11.48
C SER A 100 2.24 4.63 12.83
N ARG A 101 1.12 3.91 12.97
CA ARG A 101 0.84 3.10 14.18
C ARG A 101 1.81 1.93 14.33
N ILE A 102 2.18 1.29 13.23
CA ILE A 102 3.08 0.13 13.22
C ILE A 102 4.54 0.60 13.38
N SER A 103 4.91 1.73 12.81
CA SER A 103 6.28 2.27 12.85
C SER A 103 6.73 2.67 14.25
N LYS A 104 5.80 3.00 15.16
CA LYS A 104 6.08 3.19 16.59
C LYS A 104 6.68 1.95 17.29
N ARG A 105 6.53 0.77 16.69
CA ARG A 105 7.10 -0.49 17.19
C ARG A 105 8.48 -0.81 16.61
N CYS A 106 8.99 0.03 15.70
CA CYS A 106 10.34 -0.08 15.16
C CYS A 106 11.39 0.32 16.20
N GLN A 107 12.60 -0.21 16.04
CA GLN A 107 13.78 0.20 16.83
C GLN A 107 14.49 1.40 16.17
N ASP A 108 14.34 1.52 14.85
CA ASP A 108 14.91 2.62 14.07
C ASP A 108 14.17 3.94 14.35
N SER A 109 14.91 4.94 14.83
CA SER A 109 14.38 6.27 15.17
C SER A 109 13.84 7.01 13.94
N ASP A 110 14.42 6.80 12.76
CA ASP A 110 13.94 7.43 11.53
C ASP A 110 12.57 6.88 11.13
N LEU A 111 12.36 5.56 11.32
CA LEU A 111 11.08 4.91 11.03
C LEU A 111 10.01 5.30 12.06
N GLN A 112 10.37 5.44 13.35
CA GLN A 112 9.43 5.93 14.36
C GLN A 112 8.92 7.36 14.03
N GLY A 113 9.80 8.20 13.47
CA GLY A 113 9.48 9.55 13.00
C GLY A 113 8.68 9.63 11.70
N PHE A 114 8.32 8.48 11.10
CA PHE A 114 7.65 8.40 9.79
C PHE A 114 6.50 9.40 9.61
N ASP A 115 5.63 9.55 10.61
CA ASP A 115 4.45 10.42 10.56
C ASP A 115 4.81 11.86 10.17
N ARG A 116 5.81 12.41 10.88
CA ARG A 116 6.33 13.76 10.63
C ARG A 116 6.96 13.88 9.26
N TRP A 117 7.79 12.91 8.88
CA TRP A 117 8.49 12.92 7.59
C TRP A 117 7.53 12.78 6.42
N PHE A 118 6.47 11.99 6.58
CA PHE A 118 5.46 11.80 5.57
C PHE A 118 4.61 13.06 5.37
N ASP A 119 4.22 13.74 6.45
CA ASP A 119 3.51 15.01 6.36
C ASP A 119 4.39 16.13 5.77
N GLU A 120 5.67 16.19 6.15
CA GLU A 120 6.64 17.11 5.56
C GLU A 120 6.78 16.86 4.05
N PHE A 121 6.92 15.60 3.63
CA PHE A 121 6.97 15.22 2.21
C PHE A 121 5.64 15.49 1.48
N ALA A 122 4.50 15.30 2.13
CA ALA A 122 3.20 15.62 1.54
C ALA A 122 3.04 17.12 1.26
N ASN A 123 3.59 17.98 2.12
CA ASN A 123 3.45 19.43 1.99
C ASN A 123 4.56 20.09 1.17
N SER A 124 5.82 19.73 1.41
CA SER A 124 6.99 20.31 0.75
C SER A 124 7.44 19.54 -0.48
N GLY A 125 7.11 18.24 -0.54
CA GLY A 125 7.65 17.28 -1.50
C GLY A 125 9.15 16.95 -1.30
N HIS A 126 9.81 17.55 -0.31
CA HIS A 126 11.23 17.30 -0.07
C HIS A 126 11.41 15.95 0.62
N ASP A 127 12.16 15.05 -0.01
CA ASP A 127 12.48 13.74 0.54
C ASP A 127 13.87 13.74 1.19
N ARG A 128 13.92 14.18 2.45
CA ARG A 128 15.17 14.25 3.24
C ARG A 128 15.86 12.89 3.36
N HIS A 129 15.10 11.80 3.41
CA HIS A 129 15.63 10.46 3.66
C HIS A 129 15.80 9.62 2.38
N SER A 130 15.52 10.19 1.20
CA SER A 130 15.58 9.49 -0.09
C SER A 130 14.83 8.15 -0.06
N TRP A 131 13.64 8.15 0.55
CA TRP A 131 12.77 6.99 0.65
C TRP A 131 11.96 6.72 -0.62
N VAL A 132 11.81 7.72 -1.48
CA VAL A 132 11.23 7.55 -2.82
C VAL A 132 12.11 6.62 -3.63
N LEU A 133 11.50 5.57 -4.17
CA LEU A 133 12.16 4.54 -4.95
C LEU A 133 12.14 4.88 -6.43
N SER A 134 13.14 4.39 -7.16
CA SER A 134 13.07 4.35 -8.62
C SER A 134 11.92 3.41 -9.07
N SER A 135 11.42 3.61 -10.29
CA SER A 135 10.38 2.72 -10.86
C SER A 135 10.81 1.25 -10.84
N LYS A 136 12.09 0.96 -11.12
CA LYS A 136 12.64 -0.40 -11.10
C LYS A 136 12.68 -0.99 -9.69
N ASP A 137 13.10 -0.21 -8.71
CA ASP A 137 13.16 -0.65 -7.31
C ASP A 137 11.76 -0.86 -6.73
N MET A 138 10.83 0.04 -7.06
CA MET A 138 9.44 -0.10 -6.67
C MET A 138 8.80 -1.36 -7.27
N GLU A 139 9.13 -1.72 -8.51
CA GLU A 139 8.67 -2.97 -9.13
C GLU A 139 9.24 -4.21 -8.41
N ALA A 140 10.50 -4.19 -8.01
CA ALA A 140 11.09 -5.25 -7.20
C ALA A 140 10.43 -5.36 -5.81
N LYS A 141 10.15 -4.22 -5.17
CA LYS A 141 9.42 -4.18 -3.88
C LYS A 141 7.99 -4.64 -4.03
N ARG A 142 7.30 -4.29 -5.13
CA ARG A 142 5.97 -4.76 -5.48
C ARG A 142 5.93 -6.29 -5.52
N LYS A 143 6.82 -6.92 -6.29
CA LYS A 143 6.91 -8.39 -6.36
C LYS A 143 7.18 -9.03 -4.99
N LYS A 144 7.98 -8.38 -4.15
CA LYS A 144 8.25 -8.84 -2.79
C LYS A 144 7.02 -8.74 -1.89
N MET A 145 6.29 -7.62 -1.93
CA MET A 145 5.04 -7.43 -1.21
C MET A 145 4.00 -8.46 -1.64
N ASP A 146 3.83 -8.65 -2.95
CA ASP A 146 2.89 -9.62 -3.53
C ASP A 146 3.17 -11.06 -3.05
N LYS A 147 4.45 -11.47 -3.04
CA LYS A 147 4.87 -12.74 -2.46
C LYS A 147 4.51 -12.85 -0.98
N TYR A 148 4.73 -11.80 -0.18
CA TYR A 148 4.37 -11.84 1.24
C TYR A 148 2.86 -11.89 1.46
N VAL A 149 2.08 -11.15 0.68
CA VAL A 149 0.62 -11.18 0.72
C VAL A 149 0.12 -12.59 0.40
N THR A 150 0.62 -13.20 -0.67
CA THR A 150 0.25 -14.55 -1.09
C THR A 150 0.56 -15.59 -0.02
N ILE A 151 1.81 -15.63 0.48
CA ILE A 151 2.21 -16.60 1.52
C ILE A 151 1.43 -16.39 2.82
N THR A 152 1.14 -15.13 3.18
CA THR A 152 0.37 -14.82 4.40
C THR A 152 -1.10 -15.20 4.27
N ALA A 153 -1.69 -15.07 3.07
CA ALA A 153 -3.03 -15.57 2.77
C ALA A 153 -3.11 -17.09 2.84
N THR A 154 -2.10 -17.79 2.30
CA THR A 154 -1.97 -19.25 2.46
C THR A 154 -1.88 -19.63 3.94
N LEU A 155 -1.02 -18.95 4.71
CA LEU A 155 -0.92 -19.19 6.15
C LEU A 155 -2.27 -19.04 6.87
N TYR A 156 -3.06 -18.02 6.54
CA TYR A 156 -4.39 -17.83 7.12
C TYR A 156 -5.30 -19.03 6.85
N LYS A 157 -5.35 -19.49 5.59
CA LYS A 157 -6.14 -20.65 5.18
C LYS A 157 -5.67 -21.94 5.89
N GLU A 158 -4.37 -22.19 5.94
CA GLU A 158 -3.83 -23.39 6.58
C GLU A 158 -4.03 -23.38 8.11
N MET A 159 -4.06 -22.20 8.74
CA MET A 159 -4.40 -22.04 10.16
C MET A 159 -5.90 -22.28 10.42
N GLU A 160 -6.78 -21.89 9.49
CA GLU A 160 -8.21 -22.22 9.56
C GLU A 160 -8.42 -23.73 9.41
N GLU A 161 -7.78 -24.37 8.42
CA GLU A 161 -7.84 -25.82 8.25
C GLU A 161 -7.29 -26.56 9.48
N LEU A 162 -6.19 -26.10 10.09
CA LEU A 162 -5.68 -26.63 11.36
C LEU A 162 -6.77 -26.61 12.44
N SER A 163 -7.47 -25.48 12.60
CA SER A 163 -8.55 -25.36 13.58
C SER A 163 -9.72 -26.30 13.29
N THR A 164 -10.06 -26.51 12.02
CA THR A 164 -11.11 -27.48 11.64
C THR A 164 -10.71 -28.92 11.99
N ILE A 165 -9.47 -29.32 11.73
CA ILE A 165 -8.96 -30.66 12.04
C ILE A 165 -8.92 -30.88 13.56
N GLU A 166 -8.46 -29.88 14.32
CA GLU A 166 -8.45 -29.91 15.80
C GLU A 166 -9.87 -30.07 16.37
N ASN A 167 -10.85 -29.36 15.80
CA ASN A 167 -12.25 -29.46 16.21
C ASN A 167 -12.86 -30.82 15.85
N CYS A 168 -12.56 -31.37 14.67
CA CYS A 168 -12.99 -32.72 14.27
C CYS A 168 -12.42 -33.78 15.22
N LEU A 169 -11.12 -33.68 15.56
CA LEU A 169 -10.49 -34.60 16.51
C LEU A 169 -11.12 -34.51 17.90
N ARG A 170 -11.42 -33.29 18.38
CA ARG A 170 -12.08 -33.07 19.67
C ARG A 170 -13.46 -33.75 19.72
N LYS A 171 -14.28 -33.53 18.69
CA LYS A 171 -15.60 -34.19 18.54
C LYS A 171 -15.47 -35.71 18.51
N CYS A 172 -14.48 -36.27 17.80
CA CYS A 172 -14.28 -37.72 17.75
C CYS A 172 -13.92 -38.35 19.10
N LYS A 173 -13.23 -37.62 19.99
CA LYS A 173 -12.87 -38.09 21.33
C LYS A 173 -14.05 -38.10 22.33
N GLU A 174 -15.10 -37.32 22.08
CA GLU A 174 -16.29 -37.24 22.94
C GLU A 174 -17.25 -38.43 22.76
N TYR A 175 -17.15 -39.17 21.65
CA TYR A 175 -17.96 -40.37 21.40
C TYR A 175 -17.16 -41.64 21.69
N LYS A 176 -17.74 -42.63 22.37
CA LYS A 176 -17.10 -43.93 22.65
C LYS A 176 -16.49 -44.54 21.36
N PRO A 177 -15.21 -44.96 21.39
CA PRO A 177 -14.52 -45.48 20.22
C PRO A 177 -15.04 -46.88 19.86
N SER A 178 -15.35 -47.09 18.58
CA SER A 178 -15.40 -48.40 17.93
C SER A 178 -14.12 -48.57 17.11
N SER A 179 -13.73 -49.80 16.74
CA SER A 179 -12.46 -50.05 16.00
C SER A 179 -12.31 -49.22 14.71
N ILE A 180 -13.41 -48.98 13.98
CA ILE A 180 -13.44 -48.13 12.79
C ILE A 180 -13.20 -46.64 13.13
N LYS A 181 -13.59 -46.19 14.34
CA LYS A 181 -13.35 -44.81 14.80
C LYS A 181 -11.91 -44.62 15.30
N GLU A 182 -11.26 -45.64 15.84
CA GLU A 182 -9.85 -45.58 16.24
C GLU A 182 -8.95 -45.30 15.04
N GLN A 183 -9.17 -46.01 13.93
CA GLN A 183 -8.38 -45.78 12.71
C GLN A 183 -8.60 -44.38 12.10
N LYS A 184 -9.83 -43.84 12.18
CA LYS A 184 -10.12 -42.44 11.78
C LYS A 184 -9.46 -41.42 12.71
N ILE A 185 -9.33 -41.72 13.99
CA ILE A 185 -8.67 -40.85 14.96
C ILE A 185 -7.16 -40.80 14.66
N ASP A 186 -6.53 -41.92 14.35
CA ASP A 186 -5.10 -41.99 14.02
C ASP A 186 -4.76 -41.27 12.70
N ASP A 187 -5.64 -41.40 11.69
CA ASP A 187 -5.52 -40.64 10.44
C ASP A 187 -5.63 -39.13 10.67
N LEU A 188 -6.62 -38.69 11.47
CA LEU A 188 -6.77 -37.28 11.86
C LEU A 188 -5.59 -36.75 12.67
N GLN A 189 -5.00 -37.56 13.55
CA GLN A 189 -3.79 -37.18 14.29
C GLN A 189 -2.58 -36.99 13.37
N THR A 190 -2.41 -37.89 12.40
CA THR A 190 -1.36 -37.80 11.39
C THR A 190 -1.53 -36.55 10.54
N LYS A 191 -2.76 -36.28 10.05
CA LYS A 191 -3.07 -35.07 9.30
C LYS A 191 -2.79 -33.81 10.12
N LEU A 192 -3.17 -33.80 11.40
CA LEU A 192 -2.92 -32.68 12.31
C LEU A 192 -1.43 -32.42 12.50
N PHE A 193 -0.61 -33.46 12.64
CA PHE A 193 0.85 -33.32 12.74
C PHE A 193 1.43 -32.64 11.50
N TRP A 194 1.08 -33.12 10.31
CA TRP A 194 1.53 -32.51 9.05
C TRP A 194 1.05 -31.05 8.91
N GLN A 195 -0.21 -30.78 9.25
CA GLN A 195 -0.78 -29.44 9.20
C GLN A 195 -0.05 -28.47 10.15
N ARG A 196 0.31 -28.92 11.37
CA ARG A 196 1.12 -28.11 12.30
C ARG A 196 2.49 -27.79 11.72
N GLN A 197 3.11 -28.76 11.05
CA GLN A 197 4.42 -28.57 10.44
C GLN A 197 4.36 -27.59 9.27
N GLU A 198 3.32 -27.66 8.44
CA GLU A 198 3.09 -26.71 7.35
C GLU A 198 2.86 -25.29 7.87
N VAL A 199 2.02 -25.11 8.89
CA VAL A 199 1.82 -23.80 9.53
C VAL A 199 3.13 -23.25 10.09
N LYS A 200 3.98 -24.09 10.68
CA LYS A 200 5.30 -23.68 11.17
C LYS A 200 6.20 -23.23 10.02
N TYR A 201 6.26 -24.01 8.95
CA TYR A 201 7.03 -23.67 7.74
C TYR A 201 6.56 -22.35 7.11
N LEU A 202 5.25 -22.15 7.00
CA LEU A 202 4.68 -20.92 6.46
C LEU A 202 4.99 -19.70 7.34
N LYS A 203 4.97 -19.84 8.67
CA LYS A 203 5.37 -18.76 9.60
C LYS A 203 6.82 -18.31 9.43
N GLU A 204 7.72 -19.23 9.10
CA GLU A 204 9.13 -18.91 8.83
C GLU A 204 9.32 -18.11 7.52
N ARG A 205 8.48 -18.38 6.53
CA ARG A 205 8.55 -17.76 5.20
C ARG A 205 7.77 -16.46 5.09
N CYS A 206 6.68 -16.30 5.83
CA CYS A 206 5.83 -15.12 5.78
C CYS A 206 6.40 -13.96 6.62
N LEU A 207 5.57 -12.95 6.85
CA LEU A 207 5.91 -11.77 7.65
C LEU A 207 6.04 -12.07 9.15
N TRP A 208 5.49 -13.18 9.64
CA TRP A 208 5.39 -13.50 11.08
C TRP A 208 6.72 -13.45 11.82
N ASN A 209 7.78 -13.98 11.21
CA ASN A 209 9.13 -14.02 11.77
C ASN A 209 10.04 -12.89 11.25
N LYS A 210 9.47 -11.83 10.66
CA LYS A 210 10.24 -10.65 10.22
C LYS A 210 10.21 -9.58 11.31
N SER A 211 11.27 -8.76 11.35
CA SER A 211 11.33 -7.60 12.24
C SER A 211 10.43 -6.47 11.73
N PHE A 212 9.91 -5.66 12.66
CA PHE A 212 9.15 -4.46 12.30
C PHE A 212 9.96 -3.52 11.39
N ASP A 213 11.24 -3.28 11.68
CA ASP A 213 12.09 -2.37 10.90
C ASP A 213 12.14 -2.75 9.42
N MET A 214 12.31 -4.04 9.11
CA MET A 214 12.39 -4.52 7.73
C MET A 214 11.06 -4.34 6.99
N VAL A 215 9.96 -4.65 7.68
CA VAL A 215 8.62 -4.61 7.10
C VAL A 215 8.16 -3.16 6.91
N VAL A 216 8.30 -2.34 7.94
CA VAL A 216 7.96 -0.91 7.91
C VAL A 216 8.82 -0.18 6.88
N SER A 217 10.12 -0.50 6.78
CA SER A 217 10.99 0.02 5.71
C SER A 217 10.46 -0.24 4.29
N ILE A 218 9.85 -1.40 4.04
CA ILE A 218 9.20 -1.69 2.76
C ILE A 218 7.95 -0.81 2.59
N LEU A 219 7.09 -0.76 3.61
CA LEU A 219 5.84 0.01 3.57
C LEU A 219 6.08 1.51 3.38
N VAL A 220 7.01 2.09 4.14
CA VAL A 220 7.38 3.51 4.11
C VAL A 220 7.90 3.91 2.74
N ARG A 221 8.87 3.16 2.20
CA ARG A 221 9.41 3.44 0.86
C ARG A 221 8.34 3.32 -0.22
N SER A 222 7.45 2.34 -0.10
CA SER A 222 6.33 2.18 -1.04
C SER A 222 5.33 3.32 -0.97
N ILE A 223 4.89 3.76 0.23
CA ILE A 223 3.90 4.85 0.35
C ILE A 223 4.48 6.20 -0.08
N PHE A 224 5.76 6.47 0.20
CA PHE A 224 6.45 7.66 -0.32
C PHE A 224 6.48 7.68 -1.84
N THR A 225 6.82 6.55 -2.46
CA THR A 225 6.86 6.42 -3.92
C THR A 225 5.47 6.55 -4.56
N ILE A 226 4.44 6.00 -3.91
CA ILE A 226 3.05 6.13 -4.36
C ILE A 226 2.59 7.59 -4.29
N LEU A 227 2.90 8.30 -3.21
CA LEU A 227 2.57 9.72 -3.08
C LEU A 227 3.36 10.59 -4.08
N ALA A 228 4.63 10.29 -4.32
CA ALA A 228 5.42 10.94 -5.36
C ALA A 228 4.79 10.75 -6.75
N ARG A 229 4.36 9.52 -7.07
CA ARG A 229 3.66 9.23 -8.33
C ARG A 229 2.31 9.92 -8.43
N LEU A 230 1.53 9.97 -7.34
CA LEU A 230 0.28 10.73 -7.30
C LEU A 230 0.53 12.19 -7.67
N LYS A 231 1.53 12.81 -7.02
CA LYS A 231 1.90 14.20 -7.31
C LYS A 231 2.32 14.39 -8.76
N LEU A 232 3.13 13.48 -9.31
CA LEU A 232 3.56 13.52 -10.71
C LEU A 232 2.38 13.41 -11.69
N VAL A 233 1.46 12.48 -11.44
CA VAL A 233 0.34 12.17 -12.35
C VAL A 233 -0.72 13.28 -12.38
N PHE A 234 -1.00 13.92 -11.25
CA PHE A 234 -2.10 14.89 -11.14
C PHE A 234 -1.64 16.35 -11.10
N PHE A 235 -0.41 16.65 -10.66
CA PHE A 235 0.10 18.02 -10.49
C PHE A 235 1.29 18.34 -11.40
N GLY A 236 1.48 17.58 -12.48
CA GLY A 236 2.68 17.53 -13.32
C GLY A 236 3.21 18.84 -13.96
N PHE A 237 2.79 20.02 -13.51
CA PHE A 237 3.36 21.33 -13.89
C PHE A 237 3.41 22.42 -12.79
N GLU A 238 2.80 22.26 -11.60
CA GLU A 238 2.76 23.36 -10.59
C GLU A 238 3.80 23.27 -9.47
N PHE A 239 4.39 22.11 -9.23
CA PHE A 239 5.47 21.94 -8.24
C PHE A 239 6.76 21.57 -8.95
N GLY A 240 7.63 22.56 -9.15
CA GLY A 240 8.92 22.45 -9.85
C GLY A 240 9.87 21.41 -9.26
N TYR A 241 9.68 20.14 -9.62
CA TYR A 241 10.72 19.13 -9.55
C TYR A 241 11.51 19.14 -10.86
N PRO A 242 12.86 19.16 -10.81
CA PRO A 242 13.66 19.05 -12.01
C PRO A 242 13.38 17.69 -12.65
N SER A 243 12.86 17.74 -13.87
CA SER A 243 12.66 16.59 -14.75
C SER A 243 14.00 15.93 -15.03
N CYS A 244 14.43 15.01 -14.18
CA CYS A 244 15.59 14.17 -14.46
C CYS A 244 15.13 12.88 -15.14
N LEU A 245 14.67 12.99 -16.39
CA LEU A 245 14.77 11.93 -17.39
C LEU A 245 15.03 12.58 -18.76
N PRO A 246 16.10 12.20 -19.47
CA PRO A 246 16.52 12.86 -20.69
C PRO A 246 15.50 12.54 -21.79
N ARG A 247 14.72 13.55 -22.18
CA ARG A 247 13.97 13.50 -23.42
C ARG A 247 15.01 13.54 -24.54
N SER A 248 15.17 12.42 -25.23
CA SER A 248 15.95 12.30 -26.45
C SER A 248 15.70 13.49 -27.37
N LEU A 249 16.74 14.29 -27.59
CA LEU A 249 16.76 15.39 -28.55
C LEU A 249 16.67 14.78 -29.95
N SER A 250 15.48 14.74 -30.54
CA SER A 250 15.36 14.73 -31.99
C SER A 250 15.25 16.19 -32.42
N ALA A 251 16.38 16.71 -32.89
CA ALA A 251 16.46 18.01 -33.51
C ALA A 251 15.64 18.04 -34.80
N SER A 252 14.69 18.96 -34.88
CA SER A 252 14.28 19.54 -36.16
C SER A 252 14.16 21.03 -35.96
N ALA A 253 15.07 21.74 -36.62
CA ALA A 253 15.13 23.18 -36.71
C ALA A 253 14.03 23.71 -37.62
N THR A 254 13.33 24.76 -37.20
CA THR A 254 12.82 25.77 -38.12
C THR A 254 13.14 27.14 -37.53
N VAL A 255 13.92 27.89 -38.29
CA VAL A 255 14.45 29.21 -37.99
C VAL A 255 13.51 30.24 -38.62
N HIS A 256 13.03 31.22 -37.86
CA HIS A 256 12.56 32.49 -38.41
C HIS A 256 13.00 33.64 -37.49
N PRO A 257 13.76 34.64 -37.98
CA PRO A 257 14.19 35.78 -37.18
C PRO A 257 13.35 37.05 -37.40
N THR A 258 13.40 37.93 -36.38
CA THR A 258 13.24 39.41 -36.40
C THR A 258 11.83 40.00 -36.68
N GLN A 259 11.33 41.06 -36.02
CA GLN A 259 11.94 42.27 -35.45
C GLN A 259 10.99 43.01 -34.45
N ASN A 260 11.54 43.43 -33.30
CA ASN A 260 11.25 44.47 -32.26
C ASN A 260 10.16 45.58 -32.44
N PRO A 261 9.94 46.49 -31.45
CA PRO A 261 9.97 46.43 -29.96
C PRO A 261 8.73 47.11 -29.29
N ASP A 262 8.51 46.95 -27.98
CA ASP A 262 8.25 48.07 -27.03
C ASP A 262 7.68 47.61 -25.67
N THR A 263 8.29 48.16 -24.61
CA THR A 263 7.84 48.24 -23.21
C THR A 263 8.09 47.03 -22.29
N PHE A 264 9.33 46.87 -21.82
CA PHE A 264 9.63 46.16 -20.57
C PHE A 264 9.79 47.16 -19.43
N HIS A 265 8.76 47.28 -18.59
CA HIS A 265 8.88 47.94 -17.29
C HIS A 265 9.33 46.89 -16.26
N PHE A 266 10.65 46.80 -16.03
CA PHE A 266 11.21 46.03 -14.93
C PHE A 266 10.87 46.74 -13.61
N VAL A 267 10.00 46.15 -12.79
CA VAL A 267 9.84 46.54 -11.38
C VAL A 267 10.27 45.36 -10.52
N SER A 268 11.51 45.42 -10.04
CA SER A 268 11.97 44.59 -8.93
C SER A 268 11.34 45.11 -7.63
N GLY A 269 10.29 44.45 -7.16
CA GLY A 269 9.71 44.65 -5.84
C GLY A 269 10.08 43.49 -4.90
N PRO A 270 10.33 43.72 -3.61
CA PRO A 270 10.73 42.67 -2.67
C PRO A 270 9.58 41.68 -2.46
N MET A 271 9.90 40.38 -2.48
CA MET A 271 8.97 39.29 -2.19
C MET A 271 8.36 39.50 -0.80
N LYS A 272 7.11 39.98 -0.76
CA LYS A 272 6.28 39.91 0.44
C LYS A 272 6.04 38.43 0.74
N THR A 273 6.65 37.94 1.80
CA THR A 273 6.32 36.66 2.43
C THR A 273 4.89 36.73 2.96
N SER A 274 3.90 36.39 2.12
CA SER A 274 2.54 36.23 2.62
C SER A 274 2.51 34.98 3.49
N SER A 275 2.55 35.17 4.80
CA SER A 275 2.34 34.16 5.82
C SER A 275 0.87 33.72 5.86
N LYS A 276 0.32 33.28 4.72
CA LYS A 276 -0.86 32.41 4.75
C LYS A 276 -0.36 31.05 5.23
N PRO A 277 -0.98 30.40 6.23
CA PRO A 277 -0.62 29.03 6.56
C PRO A 277 -0.84 28.22 5.28
N ALA A 278 0.23 27.66 4.72
CA ALA A 278 0.13 26.78 3.57
C ALA A 278 -0.87 25.69 3.94
N VAL A 279 -2.00 25.64 3.24
CA VAL A 279 -3.04 24.64 3.54
C VAL A 279 -2.43 23.28 3.25
N SER A 280 -2.39 22.41 4.27
CA SER A 280 -1.78 21.08 4.18
C SER A 280 -2.35 20.31 2.99
N PHE A 281 -1.50 19.59 2.24
CA PHE A 281 -1.86 18.83 1.04
C PHE A 281 -3.08 17.93 1.29
N PHE A 282 -3.06 17.16 2.39
CA PHE A 282 -4.18 16.29 2.74
C PHE A 282 -5.42 17.06 3.19
N GLU A 283 -5.25 18.22 3.83
CA GLU A 283 -6.36 19.06 4.25
C GLU A 283 -7.10 19.63 3.02
N SER A 284 -6.36 20.13 2.03
CA SER A 284 -6.92 20.63 0.76
C SER A 284 -7.70 19.55 0.02
N ASN A 285 -7.13 18.34 -0.11
CA ASN A 285 -7.80 17.21 -0.75
C ASN A 285 -9.04 16.76 0.04
N SER A 286 -8.96 16.71 1.38
CA SER A 286 -10.11 16.32 2.21
C SER A 286 -11.27 17.31 2.14
N LYS A 287 -10.98 18.61 1.93
CA LYS A 287 -12.01 19.63 1.70
C LYS A 287 -12.71 19.45 0.37
N LEU A 288 -11.98 19.05 -0.68
CA LEU A 288 -12.56 18.79 -1.99
C LEU A 288 -13.55 17.61 -1.97
N LEU A 289 -13.30 16.62 -1.11
CA LEU A 289 -14.20 15.48 -0.91
C LEU A 289 -15.46 15.81 -0.11
N LYS A 290 -15.57 17.00 0.49
CA LYS A 290 -16.76 17.42 1.22
C LYS A 290 -17.72 18.12 0.26
N PRO A 291 -18.84 17.47 -0.13
CA PRO A 291 -19.79 18.08 -1.04
C PRO A 291 -20.50 19.27 -0.36
N PRO A 292 -20.87 20.34 -1.10
CA PRO A 292 -21.61 21.46 -0.54
C PRO A 292 -22.94 21.02 0.07
N SER A 293 -23.38 21.69 1.14
CA SER A 293 -24.62 21.36 1.88
C SER A 293 -25.89 21.42 1.03
N SER A 294 -25.86 22.11 -0.11
CA SER A 294 -26.95 22.20 -1.08
C SER A 294 -27.01 21.01 -2.04
N THR A 295 -26.07 20.06 -1.98
CA THR A 295 -26.01 18.90 -2.88
C THR A 295 -26.56 17.64 -2.23
N LEU A 296 -27.09 16.73 -3.05
CA LEU A 296 -27.54 15.40 -2.64
C LEU A 296 -26.42 14.58 -1.95
N GLY A 297 -25.15 14.83 -2.32
CA GLY A 297 -23.99 14.22 -1.69
C GLY A 297 -23.86 14.59 -0.21
N ALA A 298 -24.17 15.84 0.16
CA ALA A 298 -24.12 16.28 1.56
C ALA A 298 -25.27 15.73 2.40
N ALA A 299 -26.40 15.37 1.78
CA ALA A 299 -27.52 14.69 2.44
C ALA A 299 -27.22 13.21 2.80
N ALA A 300 -26.01 12.72 2.54
CA ALA A 300 -25.57 11.35 2.80
C ALA A 300 -26.40 10.25 2.09
N LEU A 301 -27.15 10.62 1.04
CA LEU A 301 -27.96 9.69 0.24
C LEU A 301 -27.15 8.91 -0.79
N ALA A 302 -25.83 9.10 -0.85
CA ALA A 302 -24.96 8.47 -1.84
C ALA A 302 -25.11 6.94 -1.89
N LEU A 303 -25.23 6.27 -0.74
CA LEU A 303 -25.43 4.82 -0.67
C LEU A 303 -26.81 4.39 -1.21
N HIS A 304 -27.84 5.21 -0.96
CA HIS A 304 -29.18 4.96 -1.50
C HIS A 304 -29.18 5.06 -3.03
N TYR A 305 -28.53 6.09 -3.60
CA TYR A 305 -28.40 6.23 -5.04
C TYR A 305 -27.49 5.18 -5.69
N ALA A 306 -26.38 4.80 -5.04
CA ALA A 306 -25.54 3.71 -5.51
C ALA A 306 -26.34 2.41 -5.62
N ASN A 307 -27.17 2.10 -4.62
CA ASN A 307 -28.07 0.94 -4.67
C ASN A 307 -29.10 1.06 -5.80
N LEU A 308 -29.68 2.24 -6.02
CA LEU A 308 -30.60 2.46 -7.15
C LEU A 308 -29.90 2.26 -8.51
N ILE A 309 -28.67 2.77 -8.68
CA ILE A 309 -27.90 2.59 -9.92
C ILE A 309 -27.60 1.10 -10.14
N ILE A 310 -27.19 0.37 -9.12
CA ILE A 310 -26.93 -1.08 -9.21
C ILE A 310 -28.22 -1.84 -9.55
N ILE A 311 -29.35 -1.47 -8.95
CA ILE A 311 -30.66 -2.08 -9.25
C ILE A 311 -31.05 -1.79 -10.71
N MET A 312 -30.92 -0.55 -11.18
CA MET A 312 -31.20 -0.18 -12.57
C MET A 312 -30.29 -0.93 -13.54
N GLU A 313 -28.99 -1.04 -13.26
CA GLU A 313 -28.05 -1.81 -14.07
C GLU A 313 -28.43 -3.30 -14.13
N LYS A 314 -28.84 -3.89 -12.99
CA LYS A 314 -29.35 -5.26 -12.93
C LYS A 314 -30.63 -5.43 -13.74
N MET A 315 -31.57 -4.48 -13.66
CA MET A 315 -32.80 -4.48 -14.45
C MET A 315 -32.51 -4.43 -15.96
N ILE A 316 -31.52 -3.62 -16.38
CA ILE A 316 -31.11 -3.52 -17.78
C ILE A 316 -30.40 -4.79 -18.27
N LYS A 317 -29.48 -5.35 -17.47
CA LYS A 317 -28.69 -6.53 -17.85
C LYS A 317 -29.46 -7.84 -17.77
N SER A 318 -30.45 -7.93 -16.89
CA SER A 318 -31.21 -9.16 -16.65
C SER A 318 -32.64 -8.87 -16.20
N PRO A 319 -33.49 -8.34 -17.10
CA PRO A 319 -34.86 -7.94 -16.77
C PRO A 319 -35.70 -9.10 -16.23
N GLN A 320 -35.40 -10.33 -16.65
CA GLN A 320 -36.06 -11.57 -16.21
C GLN A 320 -35.77 -12.01 -14.77
N LEU A 321 -34.81 -11.38 -14.08
CA LEU A 321 -34.45 -11.67 -12.69
C LEU A 321 -35.06 -10.67 -11.68
N VAL A 322 -35.90 -9.74 -12.16
CA VAL A 322 -36.54 -8.72 -11.33
C VAL A 322 -38.03 -9.00 -11.30
N GLY A 323 -38.45 -9.73 -10.26
CA GLY A 323 -39.84 -10.00 -9.89
C GLY A 323 -40.04 -9.70 -8.41
#